data_AF-A0A7U9IT42-F1
#
_entry.id   AF-A0A7U9IT42-F1
#
_cell.length_a   1.000
_cell.length_b   1.000
_cell.length_c   1.000
_cell.angle_alpha   90.00
_cell.angle_beta   90.00
_cell.angle_gamma   90.00
#
_symmetry.space_group_name_H-M   'P 1'
#
loop_
_entity.id
_entity.type
_entity.pdbx_description
1 polymer ?
#
loop_
_entity_poly.entity_id
_entity_poly.type
_entity_poly.pdbx_seq_one_letter_code
_entity_poly.pdbx_strand_id
1 'polypeptide(L)'
;METSGLVAFFGTALAIACLRPLSAKLQLVDLPNQRKQHVGAVPLIGGIAVCLGVYLSVFFTIPLQSSIIIMLSCAGCMMIIGAIDDAKDISPWIRLSLQALLILVLCLSTNISLHQFGDVLGVGNLTIPFVDLLVAIVAVCAAINAYNMMDGIDGLAGSMAGISLIGLSILFTDTMPDMASSA
;
A
#
# COMPACT_ATOMS: atom_id res chain seq x y z
N MET A 1 8.26 -15.20 8.69
CA MET A 1 7.19 -14.21 8.94
C MET A 1 7.47 -13.35 10.18
N GLU A 2 7.76 -13.95 11.34
CA GLU A 2 7.97 -13.19 12.59
C GLU A 2 9.10 -12.16 12.51
N THR A 3 10.23 -12.50 11.90
CA THR A 3 11.38 -11.59 11.73
C THR A 3 11.08 -10.42 10.81
N SER A 4 10.38 -10.65 9.70
CA SER A 4 9.99 -9.60 8.74
C SER A 4 9.11 -8.53 9.40
N GLY A 5 8.10 -8.94 10.18
CA GLY A 5 7.22 -8.00 10.88
C GLY A 5 7.97 -7.10 11.87
N LEU A 6 8.91 -7.66 12.62
CA LEU A 6 9.75 -6.90 13.56
C LEU A 6 10.66 -5.91 12.85
N VAL A 7 11.32 -6.33 11.75
CA VAL A 7 12.16 -5.43 10.95
C VAL A 7 11.33 -4.28 10.37
N ALA A 8 10.12 -4.56 9.87
CA ALA A 8 9.22 -3.52 9.37
C ALA A 8 8.80 -2.54 10.49
N PHE A 9 8.46 -3.05 11.67
CA PHE A 9 8.05 -2.24 12.82
C PHE A 9 9.18 -1.30 13.29
N PHE A 10 10.36 -1.86 13.61
CA PHE A 10 11.49 -1.07 14.08
C PHE A 10 12.05 -0.16 12.99
N GLY A 11 12.06 -0.62 11.73
CA GLY A 11 12.43 0.20 10.57
C GLY A 11 11.51 1.41 10.40
N THR A 12 10.19 1.21 10.53
CA THR A 12 9.21 2.30 10.49
C THR A 12 9.41 3.27 11.66
N ALA A 13 9.58 2.77 12.89
CA ALA A 13 9.78 3.60 14.08
C ALA A 13 11.05 4.46 13.97
N LEU A 14 12.14 3.88 13.47
CA LEU A 14 13.39 4.60 13.21
C LEU A 14 13.20 5.66 12.12
N ALA A 15 12.52 5.30 11.02
CA ALA A 15 12.23 6.25 9.94
C ALA A 15 11.39 7.44 10.42
N ILE A 16 10.38 7.22 11.28
CA ILE A 16 9.61 8.30 11.90
C ILE A 16 10.54 9.19 12.75
N ALA A 17 11.37 8.58 13.61
CA ALA A 17 12.28 9.33 14.48
C ALA A 17 13.27 10.19 13.69
N CYS A 18 13.79 9.68 12.57
CA CYS A 18 14.68 10.41 11.67
C CYS A 18 13.96 11.49 10.86
N LEU A 19 12.79 11.19 10.28
CA LEU A 19 12.06 12.11 9.40
C LEU A 19 11.38 13.25 10.16
N ARG A 20 10.98 13.05 11.42
CA ARG A 20 10.30 14.05 12.25
C ARG A 20 11.06 15.39 12.34
N PRO A 21 12.34 15.46 12.72
CA PRO A 21 13.09 16.73 12.76
C PRO A 21 13.36 17.34 11.37
N LEU A 22 13.33 16.51 10.31
CA LEU A 22 13.55 16.94 8.92
C LEU A 22 12.28 17.47 8.25
N SER A 23 11.09 17.03 8.70
CA SER A 23 9.79 17.37 8.11
C SER A 23 9.61 18.88 7.93
N ALA A 24 9.92 19.68 8.96
CA ALA A 24 9.84 21.14 8.92
C ALA A 24 10.83 21.79 7.94
N LYS A 25 12.02 21.20 7.74
CA LYS A 25 13.03 21.71 6.81
C LYS A 25 12.71 21.36 5.35
N LEU A 26 12.10 20.20 5.14
CA LEU A 26 11.73 19.69 3.81
C LEU A 26 10.35 20.17 3.33
N GLN A 27 9.66 21.01 4.11
CA GLN A 27 8.29 21.43 3.85
C GLN A 27 7.31 20.26 3.69
N LEU A 28 7.62 19.10 4.29
CA LEU A 28 6.74 17.93 4.38
C LEU A 28 5.80 18.09 5.57
N VAL A 29 5.15 19.25 5.64
CA VAL A 29 4.27 19.60 6.75
C VAL A 29 2.99 20.18 6.19
N ASP A 30 1.87 19.62 6.63
CA ASP A 30 0.54 20.14 6.35
C ASP A 30 0.30 21.37 7.24
N LEU A 31 0.08 22.51 6.59
CA LEU A 31 -0.18 23.79 7.24
C LEU A 31 -1.70 23.98 7.38
N PRO A 32 -2.18 24.52 8.51
CA PRO A 32 -3.61 24.74 8.70
C PRO A 32 -4.12 25.74 7.66
N ASN A 33 -5.16 25.34 6.92
CA ASN A 33 -5.87 26.16 5.94
C ASN A 33 -7.36 26.27 6.35
N GLN A 34 -8.13 27.19 5.76
CA GLN A 34 -9.52 27.49 6.17
C GLN A 34 -10.51 26.29 6.14
N ARG A 35 -10.10 25.14 5.59
CA ARG A 35 -10.84 23.88 5.56
C ARG A 35 -10.45 22.85 6.66
N LYS A 36 -9.34 23.02 7.35
CA LYS A 36 -8.77 22.02 8.29
C LYS A 36 -8.82 22.53 9.74
N GLN A 37 -9.46 21.78 10.64
CA GLN A 37 -9.73 22.18 12.03
C GLN A 37 -8.55 21.95 13.01
N HIS A 38 -7.36 21.61 12.51
CA HIS A 38 -6.19 21.27 13.34
C HIS A 38 -5.39 22.53 13.70
N VAL A 39 -4.89 22.60 14.93
CA VAL A 39 -4.00 23.68 15.39
C VAL A 39 -2.56 23.22 15.26
N GLY A 40 -1.79 23.85 14.38
CA GLY A 40 -0.36 23.58 14.18
C GLY A 40 -0.05 22.80 12.91
N ALA A 41 1.24 22.72 12.59
CA ALA A 41 1.72 22.09 11.37
C ALA A 41 1.92 20.57 11.60
N VAL A 42 1.21 19.72 10.84
CA VAL A 42 1.24 18.25 11.01
C VAL A 42 2.23 17.64 10.00
N PRO A 43 3.25 16.89 10.43
CA PRO A 43 4.25 16.33 9.53
C PRO A 43 3.70 15.18 8.68
N LEU A 44 3.78 15.30 7.36
CA LEU A 44 3.31 14.34 6.34
C LEU A 44 4.35 13.22 6.11
N ILE A 45 4.74 12.53 7.19
CA ILE A 45 5.86 11.56 7.16
C ILE A 45 5.44 10.12 7.43
N GLY A 46 4.20 9.88 7.87
CA GLY A 46 3.72 8.56 8.29
C GLY A 46 3.80 7.52 7.18
N GLY A 47 3.16 7.77 6.03
CA GLY A 47 3.17 6.86 4.89
C GLY A 47 4.58 6.60 4.33
N ILE A 48 5.44 7.63 4.29
CA ILE A 48 6.84 7.52 3.85
C ILE A 48 7.59 6.59 4.80
N ALA A 49 7.45 6.77 6.11
CA ALA A 49 8.13 5.96 7.11
C ALA A 49 7.68 4.48 7.07
N VAL A 50 6.37 4.23 6.91
CA VAL A 50 5.84 2.86 6.75
C VAL A 50 6.41 2.20 5.50
N CYS A 51 6.44 2.91 4.37
CA CYS A 51 7.01 2.39 3.13
C CYS A 51 8.50 2.05 3.29
N LEU A 52 9.28 2.90 3.97
CA LEU A 52 10.70 2.62 4.27
C LEU A 52 10.87 1.39 5.18
N GLY A 53 10.02 1.23 6.21
CA GLY A 53 10.03 0.05 7.06
C GLY A 53 9.75 -1.24 6.28
N VAL A 54 8.75 -1.21 5.38
CA VAL A 54 8.45 -2.34 4.49
C VAL A 54 9.63 -2.65 3.57
N TYR A 55 10.28 -1.63 3.00
CA TYR A 55 11.44 -1.82 2.13
C TYR A 55 12.61 -2.49 2.86
N LEU A 56 12.90 -2.03 4.08
CA LEU A 56 13.93 -2.65 4.92
C LEU A 56 13.57 -4.10 5.24
N SER A 57 12.33 -4.38 5.60
CA SER A 57 11.87 -5.75 5.86
C SER A 57 12.05 -6.66 4.65
N VAL A 58 11.59 -6.22 3.47
CA VAL A 58 11.73 -7.00 2.23
C VAL A 58 13.20 -7.22 1.90
N PHE A 59 14.03 -6.18 1.99
CA PHE A 59 15.47 -6.25 1.71
C PHE A 59 16.19 -7.30 2.57
N PHE A 60 15.85 -7.42 3.85
CA PHE A 60 16.51 -8.36 4.76
C PHE A 60 15.90 -9.77 4.79
N THR A 61 14.64 -9.94 4.36
CA THR A 61 13.92 -11.20 4.58
C THR A 61 13.44 -11.91 3.31
N ILE A 62 13.43 -11.23 2.16
CA ILE A 62 12.92 -11.76 0.90
C ILE A 62 14.00 -11.60 -0.18
N PRO A 63 14.31 -12.65 -0.97
CA PRO A 63 15.21 -12.51 -2.11
C PRO A 63 14.62 -11.55 -3.16
N LEU A 64 15.42 -10.58 -3.59
CA LEU A 64 14.99 -9.56 -4.55
C LEU A 64 14.97 -10.11 -5.98
N GLN A 65 13.83 -10.69 -6.35
CA GLN A 65 13.51 -11.08 -7.72
C GLN A 65 12.91 -9.90 -8.49
N SER A 66 12.92 -9.98 -9.84
CA SER A 66 12.39 -8.92 -10.71
C SER A 66 10.95 -8.54 -10.38
N SER A 67 10.09 -9.51 -10.07
CA SER A 67 8.69 -9.29 -9.68
C SER A 67 8.56 -8.45 -8.41
N ILE A 68 9.34 -8.78 -7.37
CA ILE A 68 9.38 -8.03 -6.11
C ILE A 68 9.91 -6.61 -6.33
N ILE A 69 10.94 -6.44 -7.15
CA ILE A 69 11.51 -5.11 -7.46
C ILE A 69 10.48 -4.23 -8.18
N ILE A 70 9.75 -4.78 -9.15
CA ILE A 70 8.67 -4.06 -9.85
C ILE A 70 7.56 -3.69 -8.88
N MET A 71 7.15 -4.62 -8.01
CA MET A 71 6.13 -4.38 -6.99
C MET A 71 6.53 -3.25 -6.02
N LEU A 72 7.76 -3.29 -5.50
CA LEU A 72 8.28 -2.22 -4.64
C LEU A 72 8.35 -0.89 -5.40
N SER A 73 8.81 -0.89 -6.65
CA SER A 73 8.88 0.32 -7.46
C SER A 73 7.50 0.95 -7.68
N CYS A 74 6.47 0.15 -7.99
CA CYS A 74 5.09 0.62 -8.12
C CYS A 74 4.54 1.17 -6.80
N ALA A 75 4.78 0.46 -5.68
CA ALA A 75 4.38 0.91 -4.35
C ALA A 75 5.04 2.24 -3.95
N GLY A 76 6.33 2.41 -4.26
CA GLY A 76 7.07 3.65 -4.04
C GLY A 76 6.51 4.81 -4.87
N CYS A 77 6.22 4.57 -6.15
CA CYS A 77 5.56 5.57 -7.00
C CYS A 77 4.17 5.96 -6.45
N MET A 78 3.36 4.98 -6.01
CA MET A 78 2.08 5.27 -5.37
C MET A 78 2.24 6.09 -4.07
N MET A 79 3.22 5.77 -3.23
CA MET A 79 3.53 6.53 -2.02
C MET A 79 3.94 7.97 -2.33
N ILE A 80 4.75 8.19 -3.36
CA ILE A 80 5.11 9.55 -3.82
C ILE A 80 3.88 10.29 -4.32
N ILE A 81 3.03 9.66 -5.14
CA ILE A 81 1.79 10.28 -5.63
C ILE A 81 0.90 10.68 -4.45
N GLY A 82 0.72 9.80 -3.46
CA GLY A 82 -0.04 10.10 -2.24
C GLY A 82 0.54 11.26 -1.46
N ALA A 83 1.87 11.30 -1.25
CA ALA A 83 2.53 12.39 -0.55
C ALA A 83 2.41 13.74 -1.30
N ILE A 84 2.46 13.73 -2.63
CA ILE A 84 2.24 14.95 -3.44
C ILE A 84 0.77 15.37 -3.35
N ASP A 85 -0.17 14.42 -3.37
CA ASP A 85 -1.60 14.68 -3.25
C ASP A 85 -1.94 15.35 -1.92
N ASP A 86 -1.41 14.84 -0.81
CA ASP A 86 -1.60 15.44 0.51
C ASP A 86 -1.01 16.85 0.62
N ALA A 87 0.08 17.12 -0.10
CA ALA A 87 0.77 18.42 -0.07
C ALA A 87 0.19 19.45 -1.05
N LYS A 88 -0.39 19.02 -2.18
CA LYS A 88 -0.76 19.91 -3.31
C LYS A 88 -2.21 19.81 -3.76
N ASP A 89 -3.03 18.93 -3.15
CA ASP A 89 -4.44 18.73 -3.49
C ASP A 89 -4.63 18.49 -5.00
N ILE A 90 -4.08 17.37 -5.50
CA ILE A 90 -4.09 17.08 -6.94
C ILE A 90 -5.51 16.74 -7.38
N SER A 91 -5.87 17.09 -8.63
CA SER A 91 -7.20 16.73 -9.13
C SER A 91 -7.44 15.20 -9.09
N PRO A 92 -8.64 14.73 -8.67
CA PRO A 92 -8.93 13.31 -8.53
C PRO A 92 -8.73 12.50 -9.82
N TRP A 93 -9.00 13.11 -10.97
CA TRP A 93 -8.83 12.48 -12.29
C TRP A 93 -7.38 12.15 -12.61
N ILE A 94 -6.44 13.05 -12.28
CA ILE A 94 -5.00 12.81 -12.45
C ILE A 94 -4.56 11.70 -11.51
N ARG A 95 -4.98 11.75 -10.24
CA ARG A 95 -4.65 10.74 -9.22
C ARG A 95 -5.10 9.34 -9.65
N LEU A 96 -6.36 9.20 -10.07
CA LEU A 96 -6.90 7.92 -10.55
C LEU A 96 -6.19 7.43 -11.81
N SER A 97 -5.85 8.32 -12.74
CA SER A 97 -5.13 7.94 -13.97
C SER A 97 -3.72 7.41 -13.67
N LEU A 98 -2.99 8.03 -12.75
CA LEU A 98 -1.67 7.58 -12.34
C LEU A 98 -1.72 6.25 -11.57
N GLN A 99 -2.72 6.07 -10.69
CA GLN A 99 -2.94 4.80 -10.00
C GLN A 99 -3.24 3.68 -11.01
N ALA A 100 -4.17 3.90 -11.93
CA ALA A 100 -4.52 2.93 -12.97
C ALA A 100 -3.31 2.56 -13.83
N LEU A 101 -2.48 3.54 -14.21
CA LEU A 101 -1.25 3.30 -14.96
C LEU A 101 -0.26 2.41 -14.18
N LEU A 102 -0.06 2.68 -12.89
CA LEU A 102 0.85 1.87 -12.05
C LEU A 102 0.34 0.44 -11.87
N ILE A 103 -0.98 0.26 -11.69
CA ILE A 103 -1.58 -1.07 -11.59
C ILE A 103 -1.45 -1.83 -12.91
N LEU A 104 -1.68 -1.15 -14.04
CA LEU A 104 -1.49 -1.72 -15.36
C LEU A 104 -0.05 -2.22 -15.56
N VAL A 105 0.95 -1.37 -15.23
CA VAL A 105 2.36 -1.73 -15.32
C VAL A 105 2.69 -2.93 -14.43
N LEU A 106 2.17 -2.95 -13.20
CA LEU A 106 2.36 -4.05 -12.25
C LEU A 106 1.81 -5.37 -12.81
N CYS A 107 0.55 -5.39 -13.24
CA CYS A 107 -0.11 -6.59 -13.75
C CYS A 107 0.59 -7.14 -15.00
N LEU A 108 0.91 -6.28 -15.96
CA LEU A 108 1.56 -6.70 -17.21
C LEU A 108 3.00 -7.19 -16.99
N SER A 109 3.74 -6.59 -16.05
CA SER A 109 5.15 -6.94 -15.84
C SER A 109 5.34 -8.16 -14.94
N THR A 110 4.38 -8.45 -14.06
CA THR A 110 4.46 -9.56 -13.11
C THR A 110 3.60 -10.76 -13.49
N ASN A 111 2.76 -10.64 -14.53
CA ASN A 111 1.69 -11.59 -14.86
C ASN A 111 0.74 -11.88 -13.67
N ILE A 112 0.68 -10.99 -12.68
CA ILE A 112 -0.26 -11.08 -11.56
C ILE A 112 -1.56 -10.42 -12.01
N SER A 113 -2.61 -11.21 -12.22
CA SER A 113 -3.96 -10.75 -12.55
C SER A 113 -5.02 -11.53 -11.76
N LEU A 114 -6.19 -10.91 -11.55
CA LEU A 114 -7.33 -11.55 -10.88
C LEU A 114 -8.06 -12.50 -11.83
N HIS A 115 -7.46 -13.67 -12.11
CA HIS A 115 -8.03 -14.64 -13.05
C HIS A 115 -9.28 -15.37 -12.51
N GLN A 116 -9.38 -15.51 -11.19
CA GLN A 116 -10.52 -16.16 -10.52
C GLN A 116 -10.81 -15.51 -9.18
N PHE A 117 -12.09 -15.45 -8.80
CA PHE A 117 -12.52 -15.09 -7.46
C PHE A 117 -12.47 -16.27 -6.48
N GLY A 118 -12.13 -17.46 -6.96
CA GLY A 118 -12.26 -18.71 -6.21
C GLY A 118 -13.72 -19.13 -6.07
N ASP A 119 -13.98 -20.08 -5.19
CA ASP A 119 -15.33 -20.62 -4.95
C ASP A 119 -16.09 -19.81 -3.88
N VAL A 120 -16.36 -18.54 -4.19
CA VAL A 120 -17.04 -17.61 -3.27
C VAL A 120 -18.48 -18.04 -2.96
N LEU A 121 -19.10 -18.77 -3.89
CA LEU A 121 -20.52 -19.13 -3.85
C LEU A 121 -20.77 -20.61 -3.52
N GLY A 122 -19.72 -21.41 -3.30
CA GLY A 122 -19.82 -22.86 -3.05
C GLY A 122 -20.30 -23.67 -4.26
N VAL A 123 -20.19 -23.12 -5.47
CA VAL A 123 -20.63 -23.71 -6.75
C VAL A 123 -19.47 -23.98 -7.72
N GLY A 124 -18.23 -23.78 -7.27
CA GLY A 124 -17.00 -23.92 -8.04
C GLY A 124 -16.30 -22.58 -8.31
N ASN A 125 -15.06 -22.66 -8.80
CA ASN A 125 -14.23 -21.48 -9.04
C ASN A 125 -14.86 -20.55 -10.08
N LEU A 126 -15.14 -19.32 -9.66
CA LEU A 126 -15.62 -18.28 -10.55
C LEU A 126 -14.44 -17.66 -11.30
N THR A 127 -14.29 -17.99 -12.58
CA THR A 127 -13.25 -17.43 -13.46
C THR A 127 -13.78 -16.21 -14.21
N ILE A 128 -12.91 -15.21 -14.42
CA ILE A 128 -13.26 -13.97 -15.13
C ILE A 128 -12.31 -13.77 -16.32
N PRO A 129 -12.46 -14.55 -17.39
CA PRO A 129 -11.61 -14.37 -18.55
C PRO A 129 -11.86 -12.98 -19.17
N PHE A 130 -10.79 -12.35 -19.67
CA PHE A 130 -10.78 -11.08 -20.43
C PHE A 130 -11.04 -9.78 -19.64
N VAL A 131 -11.62 -9.83 -18.44
CA VAL A 131 -11.94 -8.63 -17.63
C VAL A 131 -11.10 -8.55 -16.34
N ASP A 132 -10.27 -9.55 -16.08
CA ASP A 132 -9.38 -9.67 -14.93
C ASP A 132 -8.53 -8.42 -14.67
N LEU A 133 -7.92 -7.85 -15.70
CA LEU A 133 -7.12 -6.64 -15.60
C LEU A 133 -7.96 -5.41 -15.22
N LEU A 134 -9.13 -5.25 -15.85
CA LEU A 134 -10.02 -4.13 -15.54
C LEU A 134 -10.54 -4.23 -14.09
N VAL A 135 -10.90 -5.44 -13.66
CA VAL A 135 -11.31 -5.73 -12.28
C VAL A 135 -10.19 -5.41 -11.31
N ALA A 136 -8.94 -5.80 -11.60
CA ALA A 136 -7.79 -5.49 -10.76
C ALA A 136 -7.56 -3.98 -10.64
N ILE A 137 -7.61 -3.24 -11.75
CA ILE A 137 -7.47 -1.78 -11.73
C ILE A 137 -8.57 -1.13 -10.88
N VAL A 138 -9.83 -1.50 -11.10
CA VAL A 138 -10.95 -0.93 -10.35
C VAL A 138 -10.86 -1.29 -8.88
N ALA A 139 -10.58 -2.55 -8.53
CA ALA A 139 -10.49 -3.00 -7.15
C ALA A 139 -9.38 -2.30 -6.37
N VAL A 140 -8.18 -2.20 -6.96
CA VAL A 140 -7.04 -1.57 -6.29
C VAL A 140 -7.24 -0.05 -6.20
N CYS A 141 -7.69 0.63 -7.26
CA CYS A 141 -8.01 2.06 -7.19
C CYS A 141 -9.10 2.35 -6.16
N ALA A 142 -10.17 1.54 -6.12
CA ALA A 142 -11.23 1.69 -5.14
C ALA A 142 -10.72 1.49 -3.71
N ALA A 143 -9.87 0.48 -3.47
CA ALA A 143 -9.27 0.24 -2.16
C ALA A 143 -8.39 1.42 -1.72
N ILE A 144 -7.49 1.91 -2.58
CA ILE A 144 -6.62 3.06 -2.26
C ILE A 144 -7.46 4.29 -1.92
N ASN A 145 -8.47 4.60 -2.74
CA ASN A 145 -9.33 5.75 -2.52
C ASN A 145 -10.20 5.60 -1.26
N ALA A 146 -10.68 4.39 -0.96
CA ALA A 146 -11.43 4.11 0.26
C ALA A 146 -10.57 4.32 1.52
N TYR A 147 -9.31 3.85 1.54
CA TYR A 147 -8.39 4.09 2.65
C TYR A 147 -8.08 5.58 2.81
N ASN A 148 -7.83 6.31 1.73
CA ASN A 148 -7.61 7.77 1.77
C ASN A 148 -8.84 8.52 2.33
N MET A 149 -10.06 8.07 2.04
CA MET A 149 -11.28 8.65 2.61
C MET A 149 -11.49 8.32 4.10
N MET A 150 -10.96 7.19 4.58
CA MET A 150 -11.04 6.80 6.00
C MET A 150 -9.99 7.49 6.89
N ASP A 151 -8.90 8.00 6.30
CA ASP A 151 -7.76 8.59 7.03
C ASP A 151 -8.03 10.01 7.59
N GLY A 152 -9.30 10.37 7.80
CA GLY A 152 -9.71 11.63 8.42
C GLY A 152 -9.81 11.59 9.96
N ILE A 153 -9.60 10.41 10.56
CA ILE A 153 -9.70 10.18 12.00
C ILE A 153 -8.39 9.57 12.48
N ASP A 154 -7.77 10.17 13.50
CA ASP A 154 -6.49 9.74 14.06
C ASP A 154 -6.50 8.23 14.39
N GLY A 155 -5.67 7.46 13.69
CA GLY A 155 -5.48 6.03 13.92
C GLY A 155 -6.52 5.10 13.28
N LEU A 156 -7.55 5.60 12.61
CA LEU A 156 -8.57 4.75 11.97
C LEU A 156 -7.99 3.98 10.77
N ALA A 157 -7.35 4.66 9.82
CA ALA A 157 -6.79 4.00 8.65
C ALA A 157 -5.71 2.97 9.04
N GLY A 158 -4.86 3.30 10.01
CA GLY A 158 -3.84 2.40 10.54
C GLY A 158 -4.41 1.15 11.22
N SER A 159 -5.46 1.30 12.05
CA SER A 159 -6.11 0.17 12.70
C SER A 159 -6.86 -0.73 11.70
N MET A 160 -7.55 -0.15 10.71
CA MET A 160 -8.19 -0.89 9.62
C MET A 160 -7.18 -1.67 8.77
N ALA A 161 -6.01 -1.07 8.48
CA ALA A 161 -4.92 -1.77 7.81
C ALA A 161 -4.39 -2.93 8.66
N GLY A 162 -4.19 -2.72 9.97
CA GLY A 162 -3.77 -3.76 10.90
C GLY A 162 -4.73 -4.95 10.94
N ILE A 163 -6.03 -4.72 11.08
CA ILE A 163 -7.06 -5.77 11.07
C ILE A 163 -7.02 -6.54 9.75
N SER A 164 -6.94 -5.84 8.62
CA SER A 164 -6.90 -6.45 7.29
C SER A 164 -5.66 -7.32 7.09
N LEU A 165 -4.48 -6.84 7.50
CA LEU A 165 -3.22 -7.57 7.40
C LEU A 165 -3.18 -8.79 8.34
N ILE A 166 -3.74 -8.69 9.55
CA ILE A 166 -3.90 -9.84 10.44
C ILE A 166 -4.82 -10.88 9.80
N GLY A 167 -5.96 -10.46 9.24
CA GLY A 167 -6.88 -11.34 8.52
C GLY A 167 -6.20 -12.06 7.34
N LEU A 168 -5.45 -11.32 6.53
CA LEU A 168 -4.66 -11.89 5.44
C LEU A 168 -3.59 -12.87 5.95
N SER A 169 -2.90 -12.53 7.05
CA SER A 169 -1.90 -13.41 7.65
C SER A 169 -2.52 -14.73 8.11
N ILE A 170 -3.70 -14.69 8.75
CA ILE A 170 -4.42 -15.90 9.17
C ILE A 170 -4.84 -16.72 7.94
N LEU A 171 -5.44 -16.07 6.95
CA LEU A 171 -5.90 -16.72 5.72
C LEU A 171 -4.76 -17.40 4.96
N PHE A 172 -3.59 -16.77 4.91
CA PHE A 172 -2.42 -17.32 4.23
C PHE A 172 -1.60 -18.31 5.07
N THR A 173 -1.84 -18.41 6.38
CA THR A 173 -1.14 -19.37 7.25
C THR A 173 -1.37 -20.80 6.77
N ASP A 174 -2.60 -21.11 6.35
CA ASP A 174 -2.97 -22.45 5.88
C ASP A 174 -2.62 -22.70 4.40
N THR A 175 -2.35 -21.67 3.61
CA THR A 175 -2.02 -21.77 2.17
C THR A 175 -0.52 -21.79 1.87
N MET A 176 0.33 -21.39 2.83
CA MET A 176 1.79 -21.40 2.67
C MET A 176 2.45 -22.78 2.49
N PRO A 177 1.95 -23.89 3.07
CA PRO A 177 2.53 -25.22 2.81
C PRO A 177 2.44 -25.62 1.32
N ASP A 178 1.34 -25.27 0.65
CA ASP A 178 1.07 -25.70 -0.72
C ASP A 178 1.89 -24.92 -1.76
N MET A 179 2.10 -23.61 -1.58
CA MET A 179 2.89 -22.80 -2.52
C MET A 179 4.40 -23.11 -2.50
N ALA A 180 4.92 -23.64 -1.38
CA ALA A 180 6.30 -24.08 -1.28
C ALA A 180 6.56 -25.42 -2.01
N SER A 181 5.50 -26.17 -2.35
CA SER A 181 5.58 -27.44 -3.07
C SER A 181 5.42 -27.32 -4.59
N SER A 182 4.98 -26.16 -5.07
CA SER A 182 4.67 -25.90 -6.49
C SER A 182 5.64 -24.91 -7.18
N ALA A 183 6.76 -24.58 -6.54
CA ALA A 183 7.86 -23.78 -7.09
C ALA A 183 9.11 -24.64 -7.25
#